data_AF-A0A936ILA7-F1
#
_entry.id   AF-A0A936ILA7-F1
#
_cell.length_a   1.000
_cell.length_b   1.000
_cell.length_c   1.000
_cell.angle_alpha   90.00
_cell.angle_beta   90.00
_cell.angle_gamma   90.00
#
_symmetry.space_group_name_H-M   'P 1'
#
loop_
_entity.id
_entity.type
_entity.pdbx_description
1 polymer ?
#
loop_
_entity_poly.entity_id
_entity_poly.type
_entity_poly.pdbx_seq_one_letter_code
_entity_poly.pdbx_strand_id
1 'polypeptide(L)'
;MKTRESRNVTLSLPEPLLREFKIYAAERHQSMSALMQEALRNLMSGSTSRLEARQRMFERMRTAKDRGTKGRITWTREELHER
;
A
#
# COMPACT_ATOMS: atom_id res chain seq x y z
N MET A 1 12.59 20.17 20.88
CA MET A 1 11.64 19.02 20.87
C MET A 1 10.50 19.40 19.92
N LYS A 2 10.39 18.81 18.72
CA LYS A 2 9.32 19.18 17.77
C LYS A 2 7.98 18.65 18.31
N THR A 3 7.14 19.54 18.81
CA THR A 3 5.76 19.24 19.20
C THR A 3 5.03 18.71 17.97
N ARG A 4 4.48 17.48 18.05
CA ARG A 4 3.62 16.94 16.99
C ARG A 4 2.38 17.83 16.92
N GLU A 5 2.30 18.70 15.92
CA GLU A 5 1.08 19.45 15.63
C GLU A 5 0.01 18.46 15.15
N SER A 6 -0.89 18.10 16.05
CA SER A 6 -2.13 17.39 15.72
C SER A 6 -3.26 18.38 15.77
N ARG A 7 -4.06 18.45 14.70
CA ARG A 7 -5.27 19.28 14.67
C ARG A 7 -6.49 18.39 14.93
N ASN A 8 -7.35 18.83 15.83
CA ASN A 8 -8.61 18.15 16.09
C ASN A 8 -9.54 18.31 14.88
N VAL A 9 -10.17 17.21 14.49
CA VAL A 9 -11.15 17.16 13.40
C VAL A 9 -12.39 16.47 13.95
N THR A 10 -13.56 17.10 13.75
CA THR A 10 -14.85 16.50 14.10
C THR A 10 -15.38 15.75 12.89
N LEU A 11 -15.83 14.52 13.10
CA LEU A 11 -16.32 13.66 12.02
C LEU A 11 -17.66 13.04 12.45
N SER A 12 -18.66 13.15 11.59
CA SER A 12 -19.97 12.55 11.82
C SER A 12 -19.96 11.10 11.37
N LEU A 13 -20.27 10.18 12.29
CA LEU A 13 -20.38 8.75 12.03
C LEU A 13 -21.78 8.26 12.42
N PRO A 14 -22.34 7.26 11.72
CA PRO A 14 -23.55 6.58 12.19
C PRO A 14 -23.33 6.04 13.62
N GLU A 15 -24.32 6.22 14.50
CA GLU A 15 -24.24 5.76 15.90
C GLU A 15 -23.89 4.26 16.04
N PRO A 16 -24.41 3.33 15.21
CA PRO A 16 -24.02 1.93 15.28
C PRO A 16 -22.52 1.73 15.01
N LEU A 17 -21.97 2.45 14.03
CA LEU A 17 -20.56 2.37 13.66
C LEU A 17 -19.65 2.92 14.77
N LEU A 18 -20.07 4.03 15.40
CA LEU A 18 -19.31 4.60 16.53
C LEU A 18 -19.23 3.61 17.70
N ARG A 19 -20.31 2.86 17.96
CA ARG A 19 -20.35 1.84 19.02
C ARG A 19 -19.40 0.69 18.73
N GLU A 20 -19.46 0.13 17.52
CA GLU A 20 -18.55 -0.93 17.10
C GLU A 20 -17.09 -0.47 17.15
N PHE A 21 -16.83 0.76 16.72
CA PHE A 21 -15.47 1.30 16.73
C PHE A 21 -14.90 1.45 18.15
N LYS A 22 -15.72 1.85 19.12
CA LYS A 22 -15.31 1.92 20.54
C LYS A 22 -14.92 0.55 21.09
N ILE A 23 -15.72 -0.48 20.79
CA ILE A 23 -15.44 -1.86 21.22
C ILE A 23 -14.13 -2.34 20.58
N TYR A 24 -14.00 -2.17 19.26
CA TYR A 24 -12.81 -2.56 18.51
C TYR A 24 -11.53 -1.91 19.04
N ALA A 25 -11.60 -0.63 19.43
CA ALA A 25 -10.49 0.11 20.02
C ALA A 25 -10.12 -0.42 21.41
N ALA A 26 -11.13 -0.70 22.24
CA ALA A 26 -10.94 -1.24 23.58
C ALA A 26 -10.29 -2.63 23.55
N GLU A 27 -10.73 -3.52 22.66
CA GLU A 27 -10.17 -4.86 22.47
C GLU A 27 -8.66 -4.84 22.11
N ARG A 28 -8.21 -3.77 21.45
CA ARG A 28 -6.81 -3.61 20.99
C ARG A 28 -5.96 -2.79 21.95
N HIS A 29 -6.52 -2.32 23.07
CA HIS A 29 -5.86 -1.38 23.97
C HIS A 29 -5.31 -0.14 23.26
N GLN A 30 -6.01 0.33 22.22
CA GLN A 30 -5.62 1.48 21.41
C GLN A 30 -6.69 2.58 21.48
N SER A 31 -6.27 3.84 21.36
CA SER A 31 -7.23 4.94 21.26
C SER A 31 -7.87 4.99 19.87
N MET A 32 -9.12 5.46 19.81
CA MET A 32 -9.81 5.69 18.54
C MET A 32 -9.00 6.61 17.61
N SER A 33 -8.39 7.67 18.14
CA SER A 33 -7.54 8.57 17.35
C SER A 33 -6.32 7.88 16.78
N ALA A 34 -5.68 6.96 17.53
CA ALA A 34 -4.53 6.19 17.04
C ALA A 34 -4.94 5.25 15.90
N LEU A 35 -6.05 4.54 16.05
CA LEU A 35 -6.60 3.65 15.03
C LEU A 35 -7.04 4.40 13.77
N MET A 36 -7.69 5.57 13.93
CA MET A 36 -8.05 6.41 12.78
C MET A 36 -6.82 6.88 12.02
N GLN A 37 -5.77 7.32 12.73
CA GLN A 37 -4.52 7.73 12.09
C GLN A 37 -3.85 6.57 11.34
N GLU A 38 -3.89 5.36 11.90
CA GLU A 38 -3.36 4.17 11.24
C GLU A 38 -4.17 3.80 9.99
N ALA A 39 -5.49 3.76 10.10
CA ALA A 39 -6.38 3.51 8.96
C ALA A 39 -6.15 4.54 7.84
N LEU A 40 -6.03 5.83 8.18
CA LEU A 40 -5.72 6.90 7.24
C LEU A 40 -4.35 6.71 6.57
N ARG A 41 -3.31 6.37 7.34
CA ARG A 41 -1.98 6.05 6.78
C ARG A 41 -2.04 4.88 5.82
N ASN A 42 -2.76 3.81 6.17
CA ASN A 42 -2.91 2.62 5.33
C ASN A 42 -3.71 2.90 4.05
N LEU A 43 -4.75 3.73 4.15
CA LEU A 43 -5.53 4.14 2.98
C LEU A 43 -4.69 4.99 2.01
N MET A 44 -3.88 5.90 2.54
CA MET A 44 -2.97 6.74 1.75
C MET A 44 -1.78 5.95 1.19
N SER A 45 -1.24 4.98 1.92
CA SER A 45 -0.09 4.17 1.49
C SER A 45 -0.48 3.09 0.47
N GLY A 46 -1.66 2.49 0.61
CA GLY A 46 -2.14 1.45 -0.29
C GLY A 46 -2.43 1.96 -1.70
N SER A 47 -2.91 3.20 -1.82
CA SER A 47 -3.15 3.85 -3.11
C SER A 47 -1.85 4.27 -3.80
N THR A 48 -0.89 4.82 -3.05
CA THR A 48 0.44 5.22 -3.59
C THR A 48 1.28 4.02 -3.99
N SER A 49 1.45 3.01 -3.12
CA SER A 49 2.31 1.85 -3.41
C SER A 49 1.85 1.07 -4.64
N ARG A 50 0.53 0.86 -4.79
CA ARG A 50 -0.02 0.16 -5.96
C ARG A 50 0.16 0.97 -7.25
N LEU A 51 -0.11 2.27 -7.21
CA LEU A 51 0.04 3.14 -8.38
C LEU A 51 1.51 3.26 -8.80
N GLU A 52 2.41 3.40 -7.84
CA GLU A 52 3.85 3.44 -8.08
C GLU A 52 4.39 2.11 -8.60
N ALA A 53 3.97 0.97 -8.02
CA ALA A 53 4.36 -0.36 -8.51
C ALA A 53 3.90 -0.56 -9.96
N ARG A 54 2.68 -0.11 -10.27
CA ARG A 54 2.13 -0.12 -11.63
C ARG A 54 2.96 0.77 -12.56
N GLN A 55 3.27 2.00 -12.17
CA GLN A 55 4.10 2.91 -12.98
C GLN A 55 5.51 2.33 -13.21
N ARG A 56 6.17 1.80 -12.16
CA ARG A 56 7.47 1.14 -12.29
C ARG A 56 7.43 -0.04 -13.27
N MET A 57 6.36 -0.82 -13.26
CA MET A 57 6.18 -1.94 -14.20
C MET A 57 6.07 -1.44 -15.65
N PHE A 58 5.24 -0.43 -15.91
CA PHE A 58 5.09 0.15 -17.25
C PHE A 58 6.37 0.82 -17.75
N GLU A 59 7.07 1.57 -16.90
CA GLU A 59 8.35 2.17 -17.25
C GLU A 59 9.40 1.11 -17.57
N ARG A 60 9.46 0.01 -16.82
CA ARG A 60 10.36 -1.12 -17.13
C ARG A 60 10.05 -1.77 -18.47
N MET A 61 8.77 -1.88 -18.84
CA MET A 61 8.38 -2.40 -20.15
C MET A 61 8.72 -1.43 -21.28
N ARG A 62 8.47 -0.13 -21.08
CA ARG A 62 8.74 0.92 -22.07
C ARG A 62 10.24 1.13 -22.32
N THR A 63 11.04 1.02 -21.27
CA THR A 63 12.51 1.19 -21.32
C THR A 63 13.27 -0.13 -21.41
N ALA A 64 12.58 -1.25 -21.62
CA ALA A 64 13.20 -2.56 -21.76
C ALA A 64 14.18 -2.54 -22.94
N LYS A 65 15.45 -2.86 -22.68
CA LYS A 65 16.43 -3.10 -23.75
C LYS A 65 15.98 -4.30 -24.57
N ASP A 66 16.21 -4.21 -25.89
CA ASP A 66 16.05 -5.37 -26.76
C ASP A 66 16.91 -6.52 -26.24
N ARG A 67 16.27 -7.67 -26.02
CA ARG A 67 16.91 -8.89 -25.52
C ARG A 67 17.36 -9.81 -26.65
N GLY A 68 17.23 -9.38 -27.91
CA GLY A 68 17.65 -10.13 -29.09
C GLY A 68 16.75 -11.33 -29.41
N THR A 69 15.64 -11.50 -28.69
CA THR A 69 14.74 -12.64 -28.85
C THR A 69 13.80 -12.48 -30.04
N LYS A 70 13.55 -11.24 -30.50
CA LYS A 70 12.56 -10.93 -31.55
C LYS A 70 11.19 -11.61 -31.29
N GLY A 71 10.83 -11.78 -30.01
CA GLY A 71 9.61 -12.47 -29.60
C GLY A 71 9.65 -14.01 -29.63
N ARG A 72 10.79 -14.62 -29.94
CA ARG A 72 11.01 -16.07 -29.89
C ARG A 72 12.15 -16.40 -28.94
N ILE A 73 11.86 -17.22 -27.94
CA ILE A 73 12.88 -17.81 -27.06
C ILE A 73 13.22 -19.20 -27.59
N THR A 74 14.49 -19.55 -27.60
CA THR A 74 14.96 -20.88 -28.04
C THR A 74 15.53 -21.71 -26.89
N TRP A 75 15.69 -21.11 -25.70
CA TRP A 75 16.27 -21.79 -24.56
C TRP A 75 15.22 -22.53 -23.74
N THR A 76 15.60 -23.70 -23.24
CA THR A 76 14.83 -24.45 -22.26
C THR A 76 15.13 -23.95 -20.84
N ARG A 77 14.30 -24.33 -19.87
CA ARG A 77 14.51 -23.96 -18.47
C ARG A 77 15.83 -24.53 -17.95
N GLU A 78 16.16 -25.74 -18.37
CA GLU A 78 17.34 -26.51 -18.00
C GLU A 78 18.61 -25.80 -18.51
N GLU A 79 18.61 -25.35 -19.77
CA GLU A 79 19.71 -24.56 -20.36
C GLU A 79 19.96 -23.19 -19.68
N LEU A 80 18.94 -22.64 -19.02
CA LEU A 80 19.04 -21.39 -18.26
C LEU A 80 19.57 -21.61 -16.84
N HIS A 81 19.30 -22.79 -16.25
CA HIS A 81 19.74 -23.14 -14.91
C HIS A 81 21.23 -23.52 -14.86
N GLU A 82 21.78 -24.03 -15.96
CA GLU A 82 23.19 -24.41 -16.07
C GLU A 82 24.14 -23.23 -16.44
N ARG A 83 23.62 -22.00 -16.56
CA ARG A 83 24.37 -20.79 -16.93
C ARG A 83 24.82 -19.93 -15.75
#